data_AF-A0A969LH70-F1
#
_entry.id   AF-A0A969LH70-F1
#
_cell.length_a   1.000
_cell.length_b   1.000
_cell.length_c   1.000
_cell.angle_alpha   90.00
_cell.angle_beta   90.00
_cell.angle_gamma   90.00
#
_symmetry.space_group_name_H-M   'P 1'
#
loop_
_entity.id
_entity.type
_entity.pdbx_description
1 polymer ?
#
loop_
_entity_poly.entity_id
_entity_poly.type
_entity_poly.pdbx_seq_one_letter_code
_entity_poly.pdbx_strand_id
1 'polypeptide(L)'
;SWISKSSPSASPQQLYGPFRVGFQTSYNLDTGQEISTDYTLEYSRRTFGVILRYNPVLSVASFLVRVGDFNWLGTPEPFGGSGIRSVVQGVTR
;
A
#
# COMPACT_ATOMS: atom_id res chain seq x y z
N SER A 1 -0.20 35.66 13.99
CA SER A 1 0.15 34.29 14.43
C SER A 1 -1.08 33.42 14.13
N TRP A 2 -1.20 32.64 13.05
CA TRP A 2 -0.34 32.24 11.94
C TRP A 2 -1.28 31.98 10.75
N ILE A 3 -1.05 32.55 9.56
CA ILE A 3 -1.83 32.23 8.36
C ILE A 3 -0.89 31.53 7.39
N SER A 4 -0.80 30.21 7.49
CA SER A 4 -0.20 29.39 6.44
C SER A 4 -1.13 29.41 5.22
N LYS A 5 -0.83 30.24 4.22
CA LYS A 5 -1.60 30.27 2.98
C LYS A 5 -1.11 29.16 2.06
N SER A 6 -1.77 28.00 2.10
CA SER A 6 -1.59 26.94 1.11
C SER A 6 -2.23 27.37 -0.22
N SER A 7 -1.41 27.63 -1.25
CA SER A 7 -1.86 27.88 -2.64
C SER A 7 -2.06 26.55 -3.40
N PRO A 8 -2.70 26.53 -4.58
CA PRO A 8 -3.67 25.53 -4.99
C PRO A 8 -3.19 24.09 -4.84
N SER A 9 -3.89 23.32 -3.99
CA SER A 9 -3.76 21.87 -3.92
C SER A 9 -4.27 21.26 -5.21
N ALA A 10 -3.39 20.73 -6.06
CA ALA A 10 -3.84 19.79 -7.08
C ALA A 10 -4.20 18.49 -6.37
N SER A 11 -5.48 18.37 -6.01
CA SER A 11 -6.05 17.14 -5.46
C SER A 11 -5.67 15.97 -6.36
N PRO A 12 -5.34 14.78 -5.82
CA PRO A 12 -4.91 13.64 -6.62
C PRO A 12 -5.97 13.34 -7.69
N GLN A 13 -5.60 13.47 -8.96
CA GLN A 13 -6.50 13.24 -10.08
C GLN A 13 -6.30 11.82 -10.58
N GLN A 14 -7.41 11.09 -10.71
CA GLN A 14 -7.40 9.75 -11.25
C GLN A 14 -7.11 9.83 -12.75
N LEU A 15 -5.92 9.37 -13.14
CA LEU A 15 -5.45 9.52 -14.52
C LEU A 15 -6.04 8.41 -15.40
N TYR A 16 -5.90 7.16 -14.97
CA TYR A 16 -6.41 5.99 -15.69
C TYR A 16 -6.37 4.73 -14.80
N GLY A 17 -7.51 4.04 -14.68
CA GLY A 17 -7.61 2.75 -13.99
C GLY A 17 -7.00 2.76 -12.57
N PRO A 18 -6.08 1.84 -12.23
CA PRO A 18 -5.48 1.71 -10.89
C PRO A 18 -4.44 2.80 -10.55
N PHE A 19 -4.10 3.71 -11.48
CA PHE A 19 -3.07 4.73 -11.27
C PHE A 19 -3.66 6.09 -10.90
N ARG A 20 -3.04 6.75 -9.92
CA ARG A 20 -3.37 8.11 -9.48
C ARG A 20 -2.08 8.91 -9.33
N VAL A 21 -2.15 10.19 -9.71
CA VAL A 21 -1.04 11.12 -9.55
C VAL A 21 -1.56 12.38 -8.85
N GLY A 22 -0.76 12.90 -7.94
CA GLY A 22 -1.02 14.16 -7.26
C GLY A 22 0.27 14.94 -7.07
N PHE A 23 0.15 16.25 -6.98
CA PHE A 23 1.24 17.12 -6.55
C PHE A 23 0.69 18.15 -5.57
N GLN A 24 1.41 18.38 -4.49
CA GLN A 24 1.03 19.36 -3.48
C GLN A 24 2.18 20.33 -3.31
N THR A 25 1.92 21.62 -3.51
CA THR A 25 2.91 22.67 -3.26
C THR A 25 2.51 23.44 -2.02
N SER A 26 3.43 23.57 -1.07
CA SER A 26 3.28 24.40 0.12
C SER A 26 4.33 25.52 0.11
N TYR A 27 3.92 26.71 0.56
CA TYR A 27 4.76 27.90 0.59
C TYR A 27 4.77 28.46 2.01
N ASN A 28 5.94 28.54 2.64
CA ASN A 28 6.08 29.18 3.94
C ASN A 28 6.44 30.67 3.77
N LEU A 29 5.52 31.56 4.16
CA LEU A 29 5.66 33.02 4.02
C LEU A 29 6.53 33.65 5.13
N ASP A 30 6.84 32.94 6.21
CA ASP A 30 7.56 33.49 7.38
C ASP A 30 9.09 33.48 7.22
N THR A 31 9.66 32.52 6.47
CA THR A 31 11.12 32.38 6.25
C THR A 31 11.56 32.62 4.81
N GLY A 32 10.61 32.82 3.88
CA GLY A 32 10.88 33.29 2.52
C GLY A 32 11.64 32.33 1.59
N GLN A 33 11.91 31.08 1.99
CA GLN A 33 12.81 30.21 1.22
C GLN A 33 12.33 28.79 0.91
N GLU A 34 11.25 28.29 1.51
CA GLU A 34 10.92 26.87 1.32
C GLU A 34 9.58 26.68 0.63
N ILE A 35 9.66 26.58 -0.70
CA ILE A 35 8.60 26.05 -1.55
C ILE A 35 8.72 24.53 -1.51
N SER A 36 8.00 23.86 -0.63
CA SER A 36 8.04 22.40 -0.56
C SER A 36 7.01 21.82 -1.53
N THR A 37 7.45 21.05 -2.53
CA THR A 37 6.56 20.40 -3.51
C THR A 37 6.61 18.89 -3.35
N ASP A 38 5.49 18.29 -2.94
CA ASP A 38 5.37 16.83 -2.82
C ASP A 38 4.71 16.26 -4.08
N TYR A 39 5.45 15.45 -4.82
CA TYR A 39 4.91 14.62 -5.90
C TYR A 39 4.48 13.28 -5.33
N THR A 40 3.29 12.82 -5.68
CA THR A 40 2.74 11.52 -5.25
C THR A 40 2.28 10.72 -6.46
N LEU A 41 2.75 9.48 -6.55
CA LEU A 41 2.30 8.48 -7.50
C LEU A 41 1.72 7.29 -6.73
N GLU A 42 0.47 6.96 -7.00
CA GLU A 42 -0.23 5.83 -6.39
C GLU A 42 -0.64 4.84 -7.46
N TYR A 43 -0.46 3.55 -7.15
CA TYR A 43 -0.94 2.44 -7.93
C TYR A 43 -1.67 1.46 -7.02
N SER A 44 -2.95 1.21 -7.27
CA SER A 44 -3.77 0.32 -6.44
C SER A 44 -4.44 -0.76 -7.29
N ARG A 45 -4.10 -2.02 -7.07
CA ARG A 45 -4.85 -3.18 -7.56
C ARG A 45 -5.66 -3.80 -6.41
N ARG A 46 -6.33 -4.94 -6.66
CA ARG A 46 -7.21 -5.61 -5.69
C ARG A 46 -6.48 -6.10 -4.43
N THR A 47 -5.30 -6.71 -4.59
CA THR A 47 -4.58 -7.39 -3.51
C THR A 47 -3.32 -6.66 -3.05
N PHE A 48 -2.91 -5.59 -3.74
CA PHE A 48 -1.74 -4.81 -3.36
C PHE A 48 -1.80 -3.38 -3.93
N GLY A 49 -1.09 -2.48 -3.28
CA GLY A 49 -0.93 -1.10 -3.69
C GLY A 49 0.46 -0.58 -3.37
N VAL A 50 0.91 0.38 -4.17
CA VAL A 50 2.20 1.03 -4.06
C VAL A 50 1.99 2.53 -4.08
N ILE A 51 2.62 3.24 -3.16
CA ILE A 51 2.62 4.70 -3.09
C ILE A 51 4.06 5.18 -3.07
N LEU A 52 4.40 6.02 -4.03
CA LEU A 52 5.67 6.73 -4.08
C LEU A 52 5.39 8.20 -3.81
N ARG A 53 6.16 8.81 -2.90
CA ARG A 53 6.19 10.26 -2.72
C ARG A 53 7.61 10.76 -2.84
N TYR A 54 7.77 11.92 -3.47
CA TYR A 54 9.07 12.56 -3.66
C TYR A 54 8.94 14.05 -3.44
N ASN A 55 9.87 14.60 -2.65
CA ASN A 55 10.00 16.01 -2.41
C ASN A 55 11.37 16.48 -2.90
N PRO A 56 11.48 17.19 -4.04
CA PRO A 56 12.76 17.58 -4.61
C PRO A 56 13.46 18.66 -3.79
N VAL A 57 12.72 19.44 -3.01
CA VAL A 57 13.28 20.55 -2.21
C VAL A 57 14.00 19.99 -1.00
N LEU A 58 13.37 19.04 -0.31
CA LEU A 58 14.00 18.30 0.78
C LEU A 58 14.92 17.18 0.28
N SER A 59 14.87 16.84 -1.02
CA SER A 59 15.53 15.69 -1.61
C SER A 59 15.20 14.37 -0.91
N VAL A 60 13.99 14.26 -0.35
CA VAL A 60 13.52 13.07 0.36
C VAL A 60 12.48 12.34 -0.49
N ALA A 61 12.55 11.01 -0.47
CA ALA A 61 11.56 10.13 -1.05
C ALA A 61 11.02 9.16 -0.01
N SER A 62 9.74 8.81 -0.14
CA SER A 62 9.11 7.73 0.63
C SER A 62 8.46 6.73 -0.30
N PHE A 63 8.68 5.45 -0.03
CA PHE A 63 8.07 4.34 -0.76
C PHE A 63 7.28 3.48 0.21
N LEU A 64 6.00 3.28 -0.09
CA LEU A 64 5.07 2.56 0.76
C LEU A 64 4.40 1.44 -0.03
N VAL A 65 4.46 0.22 0.51
CA VAL A 65 3.80 -0.96 -0.04
C VAL A 65 2.66 -1.36 0.87
N ARG A 66 1.48 -1.55 0.29
CA ARG A 66 0.31 -2.15 0.95
C ARG A 66 0.04 -3.48 0.28
N VAL A 67 -0.20 -4.51 1.05
CA VAL A 67 -0.61 -5.81 0.53
C VAL A 67 -1.79 -6.29 1.36
N GLY A 68 -2.83 -6.74 0.67
CA GLY A 68 -4.08 -7.26 1.23
C GLY A 68 -4.29 -8.73 0.84
N ASP A 69 -5.37 -9.33 1.35
CA ASP A 69 -5.77 -10.71 1.09
C ASP A 69 -4.77 -11.80 1.53
N PHE A 70 -3.91 -11.49 2.50
CA PHE A 70 -3.07 -12.50 3.13
C PHE A 70 -3.87 -13.39 4.08
N ASN A 71 -4.28 -14.56 3.60
CA ASN A 71 -4.69 -15.67 4.46
C ASN A 71 -3.45 -16.42 4.99
N TRP A 72 -2.85 -15.91 6.07
CA TRP A 72 -1.74 -16.60 6.75
C TRP A 72 -2.13 -17.93 7.39
N LEU A 73 -3.43 -18.16 7.59
CA LEU A 73 -3.94 -19.36 8.23
C LEU A 73 -4.05 -20.56 7.28
N GLY A 74 -3.84 -20.35 5.98
CA GLY A 74 -4.29 -21.30 4.97
C GLY A 74 -5.80 -21.55 5.12
N THR A 75 -6.40 -22.29 4.20
CA THR A 75 -7.51 -23.13 4.65
C THR A 75 -6.82 -24.24 5.42
N PRO A 76 -7.00 -24.40 6.75
CA PRO A 76 -6.59 -25.62 7.40
C PRO A 76 -7.50 -26.71 6.84
N GLU A 77 -7.13 -27.29 5.69
CA GLU A 77 -7.61 -28.62 5.38
C GLU A 77 -7.01 -29.50 6.47
N PRO A 78 -7.82 -30.02 7.41
CA PRO A 78 -7.29 -30.95 8.36
C PRO A 78 -6.73 -32.12 7.55
N PHE A 79 -5.48 -32.49 7.80
CA PHE A 79 -4.97 -33.80 7.44
C PHE A 79 -5.87 -34.85 8.11
N GLY A 80 -6.98 -35.20 7.46
CA GLY A 80 -8.09 -35.88 8.13
C GLY A 80 -9.15 -36.44 7.21
N GLY A 81 -8.95 -36.37 5.89
CA GLY A 81 -9.65 -37.27 4.97
C GLY A 81 -9.09 -38.67 5.17
N SER A 82 -9.69 -39.41 6.10
CA SER A 82 -9.44 -40.82 6.45
C SER A 82 -8.99 -41.68 5.26
N GLY A 83 -7.67 -41.74 5.07
CA GLY A 83 -7.00 -42.77 4.28
C GLY A 83 -6.63 -43.99 5.12
N ILE A 84 -7.22 -44.17 6.31
CA ILE A 84 -7.02 -45.37 7.12
C ILE A 84 -7.83 -46.49 6.48
N ARG A 85 -7.18 -47.23 5.57
CA ARG A 85 -7.66 -48.55 5.18
C ARG A 85 -7.31 -49.50 6.33
N SER A 86 -8.31 -49.87 7.12
CA SER A 86 -8.15 -50.93 8.13
C SER A 86 -7.85 -52.24 7.39
N VAL A 87 -6.63 -52.76 7.56
CA VAL A 87 -6.26 -54.08 7.06
C VAL A 87 -6.73 -55.10 8.10
N VAL A 88 -7.92 -55.66 7.87
CA VAL A 88 -8.37 -56.85 8.60
C VAL A 88 -7.65 -58.05 8.01
N GLN A 89 -6.57 -58.48 8.65
CA GLN A 89 -6.07 -59.84 8.47
C GLN A 89 -5.51 -60.36 9.79
N GLY A 90 -6.43 -60.79 10.67
CA GLY A 90 -6.08 -61.61 11.81
C GLY A 90 -5.61 -62.98 11.32
N VAL A 91 -4.36 -63.36 11.61
CA VAL A 91 -3.90 -64.74 11.49
C VAL A 91 -4.35 -65.47 12.74
N THR A 92 -5.35 -66.34 12.60
CA THR A 92 -5.67 -67.34 13.61
C THR A 92 -4.56 -68.40 13.56
N ARG A 93 -3.88 -68.59 14.69
CA ARG A 93 -3.00 -69.74 14.92
C ARG A 93 -3.78 -70.81 15.66
#